data_AF-A0A6I6L4T5-F1
#
_entry.id   AF-A0A6I6L4T5-F1
#
_cell.length_a   1.000
_cell.length_b   1.000
_cell.length_c   1.000
_cell.angle_alpha   90.00
_cell.angle_beta   90.00
_cell.angle_gamma   90.00
#
_symmetry.space_group_name_H-M   'P 1'
#
loop_
_entity.id
_entity.type
_entity.pdbx_description
1 polymer ?
#
loop_
_entity_poly.entity_id
_entity_poly.type
_entity_poly.pdbx_seq_one_letter_code
_entity_poly.pdbx_strand_id
1 'polypeptide(L)'
;MLKQRVVAAEKIATELHEAEDAIDQAIIKLAKLAGTLPVARFETNMSAIVGQDAVAKVTQAVAAAGQVRQMVAEAHQALSETQRQVGLGARMFGAGTEKPKGQSVTNDRNAANEAELQTRAVA
;
A
#
# COMPACT_ATOMS: atom_id res chain seq x y z
N MET A 1 -13.94 20.37 23.54
CA MET A 1 -15.09 20.87 22.73
C MET A 1 -15.22 20.08 21.42
N LEU A 2 -16.43 19.90 20.87
CA LEU A 2 -16.64 19.18 19.59
C LEU A 2 -15.87 19.82 18.41
N LYS A 3 -15.91 21.15 18.29
CA LYS A 3 -15.22 21.90 17.23
C LYS A 3 -13.71 21.61 17.17
N GLN A 4 -13.05 21.54 18.32
CA GLN A 4 -11.61 21.22 18.40
C GLN A 4 -11.30 19.81 17.88
N ARG A 5 -12.14 18.82 18.23
CA ARG A 5 -11.98 17.44 17.75
C ARG A 5 -12.17 17.33 16.24
N VAL A 6 -13.14 18.08 15.68
CA VAL A 6 -13.38 18.13 14.23
C VAL A 6 -12.19 18.72 13.50
N VAL A 7 -11.68 19.88 13.93
CA VAL A 7 -10.52 20.52 13.30
C VAL A 7 -9.29 19.62 13.36
N ALA A 8 -9.07 18.93 14.49
CA ALA A 8 -7.98 17.95 14.60
C ALA A 8 -8.16 16.77 13.63
N ALA A 9 -9.37 16.23 13.52
CA ALA A 9 -9.68 15.12 12.60
C ALA A 9 -9.52 15.51 11.13
N GLU A 10 -9.94 16.72 10.74
CA GLU A 10 -9.73 17.26 9.39
C GLU A 10 -8.24 17.39 9.07
N LYS A 11 -7.46 17.96 10.00
CA LYS A 11 -6.01 18.08 9.84
C LYS A 11 -5.34 16.71 9.66
N ILE A 12 -5.67 15.74 10.53
CA ILE A 12 -5.13 14.38 10.45
C ILE A 12 -5.49 13.73 9.11
N ALA A 13 -6.73 13.88 8.65
CA ALA A 13 -7.17 13.30 7.38
C ALA A 13 -6.42 13.90 6.18
N THR A 14 -6.17 15.21 6.19
CA THR A 14 -5.35 15.88 5.15
C THR A 14 -3.92 15.35 5.15
N GLU A 15 -3.24 15.37 6.31
CA GLU A 15 -1.85 14.92 6.43
C GLU A 15 -1.68 13.44 6.06
N LEU A 16 -2.66 12.60 6.42
CA LEU A 16 -2.67 11.19 6.06
C LEU A 16 -2.75 10.99 4.54
N HIS A 17 -3.62 11.74 3.86
CA HIS A 17 -3.76 11.64 2.41
C HIS A 17 -2.51 12.12 1.67
N GLU A 18 -1.91 13.22 2.14
CA GLU A 18 -0.64 13.73 1.62
C GLU A 18 0.49 12.69 1.80
N ALA A 19 0.54 12.01 2.95
CA ALA A 19 1.51 10.96 3.20
C ALA A 19 1.31 9.74 2.29
N GLU A 20 0.06 9.29 2.10
CA GLU A 20 -0.27 8.19 1.18
C GLU A 20 0.17 8.51 -0.26
N ASP A 21 -0.15 9.70 -0.76
CA ASP A 21 0.23 10.14 -2.10
C ASP A 21 1.76 10.25 -2.26
N ALA A 22 2.47 10.80 -1.27
CA ALA A 22 3.92 10.91 -1.30
C ALA A 22 4.61 9.54 -1.35
N ILE A 23 4.07 8.54 -0.63
CA ILE A 23 4.58 7.16 -0.66
C ILE A 23 4.36 6.53 -2.04
N ASP A 24 3.18 6.70 -2.63
CA ASP A 24 2.88 6.18 -3.97
C ASP A 24 3.78 6.82 -5.03
N GLN A 25 4.01 8.14 -4.95
CA GLN A 25 4.97 8.84 -5.80
C GLN A 25 6.40 8.29 -5.62
N ALA A 26 6.84 8.03 -4.38
CA ALA A 26 8.15 7.46 -4.11
C ALA A 26 8.31 6.06 -4.72
N ILE A 27 7.31 5.19 -4.58
CA ILE A 27 7.29 3.86 -5.19
C ILE A 27 7.42 3.96 -6.71
N ILE A 28 6.69 4.87 -7.35
CA ILE A 28 6.76 5.10 -8.81
C ILE A 28 8.19 5.46 -9.23
N LYS A 29 8.85 6.39 -8.52
CA LYS A 29 10.23 6.81 -8.86
C LYS A 29 11.24 5.69 -8.64
N LEU A 30 11.10 4.93 -7.55
CA LEU A 30 11.97 3.80 -7.24
C LEU A 30 11.83 2.68 -8.27
N ALA A 31 10.59 2.34 -8.65
CA ALA A 31 10.33 1.33 -9.68
C ALA A 31 10.91 1.73 -11.04
N LYS A 32 10.75 3.01 -11.42
CA LYS A 32 11.37 3.54 -12.65
C LYS A 32 12.89 3.40 -12.60
N LEU A 33 13.54 3.81 -11.50
CA LEU A 33 14.98 3.68 -11.33
C LEU A 33 15.45 2.22 -11.38
N ALA A 34 14.70 1.31 -10.73
CA ALA A 34 15.00 -0.12 -10.72
C ALA A 34 15.02 -0.71 -12.13
N GLY A 35 14.14 -0.24 -13.03
CA GLY A 35 14.13 -0.63 -14.43
C GLY A 35 15.20 0.07 -15.28
N THR A 36 15.47 1.35 -15.03
CA THR A 36 16.47 2.12 -15.81
C THR A 36 17.89 1.58 -15.65
N LEU A 37 18.29 1.14 -14.46
CA LEU A 37 19.66 0.65 -14.21
C LEU A 37 20.07 -0.54 -15.11
N PRO A 38 19.32 -1.65 -15.20
CA PRO A 38 19.69 -2.76 -16.08
C PRO A 38 19.56 -2.42 -17.57
N VAL A 39 18.64 -1.53 -17.96
CA VAL A 39 18.52 -1.03 -19.33
C VAL A 39 19.78 -0.26 -19.74
N ALA A 40 20.20 0.73 -18.94
CA ALA A 40 21.40 1.52 -19.21
C ALA A 40 22.65 0.63 -19.30
N ARG A 41 22.76 -0.38 -18.44
CA ARG A 41 23.84 -1.38 -18.50
C ARG A 41 23.85 -2.14 -19.83
N PHE A 42 22.67 -2.57 -20.29
CA PHE A 42 22.53 -3.31 -21.54
C PHE A 42 22.85 -2.43 -22.75
N GLU A 43 22.30 -1.20 -22.80
CA GLU A 43 22.51 -0.24 -23.89
C GLU A 43 23.97 0.20 -24.03
N THR A 44 24.75 0.16 -22.94
CA THR A 44 26.17 0.51 -22.93
C THR A 44 27.10 -0.69 -23.07
N ASN A 45 26.56 -1.89 -23.33
CA ASN A 45 27.32 -3.15 -23.45
C ASN A 45 28.24 -3.43 -22.24
N MET A 46 27.81 -3.03 -21.05
CA MET A 46 28.57 -3.23 -19.81
C MET A 46 28.34 -4.64 -19.25
N SER A 47 29.37 -5.17 -18.59
CA SER A 47 29.28 -6.45 -17.86
C SER A 47 28.13 -6.48 -16.86
N ALA A 48 27.48 -7.64 -16.70
CA ALA A 48 26.34 -7.84 -15.81
C ALA A 48 26.64 -7.55 -14.33
N ILE A 49 27.91 -7.65 -13.92
CA ILE A 49 28.31 -7.37 -12.53
C ILE A 49 28.43 -5.88 -12.23
N VAL A 50 28.56 -5.03 -13.26
CA VAL A 50 28.70 -3.59 -13.05
C VAL A 50 27.36 -3.01 -12.59
N GLY A 51 27.37 -2.39 -11.41
CA GLY A 51 26.19 -1.79 -10.81
C GLY A 51 25.21 -2.80 -10.18
N GLN A 52 25.55 -4.09 -10.09
CA GLN A 52 24.69 -5.11 -9.49
C GLN A 52 24.28 -4.76 -8.06
N ASP A 53 25.21 -4.26 -7.25
CA ASP A 53 24.94 -3.80 -5.89
C ASP A 53 23.97 -2.61 -5.83
N ALA A 54 23.97 -1.75 -6.84
CA ALA A 54 23.03 -0.63 -6.92
C ALA A 54 21.63 -1.14 -7.29
N VAL A 55 21.52 -2.06 -8.25
CA VAL A 55 20.26 -2.71 -8.61
C VAL A 55 19.66 -3.44 -7.40
N ALA A 56 20.48 -4.18 -6.65
CA ALA A 56 20.04 -4.86 -5.44
C ALA A 56 19.50 -3.87 -4.38
N LYS A 57 20.19 -2.76 -4.14
CA LYS A 57 19.74 -1.74 -3.17
C LYS A 57 18.45 -1.05 -3.61
N VAL A 58 18.30 -0.70 -4.89
CA VAL A 58 17.08 -0.04 -5.39
C VAL A 58 15.88 -0.98 -5.37
N THR A 59 16.07 -2.26 -5.71
CA THR A 59 14.99 -3.26 -5.61
C THR A 59 14.57 -3.50 -4.16
N GLN A 60 15.51 -3.53 -3.22
CA GLN A 60 15.19 -3.54 -1.78
C GLN A 60 14.44 -2.28 -1.33
N ALA A 61 14.81 -1.10 -1.83
CA ALA A 61 14.11 0.14 -1.53
C ALA A 61 12.64 0.11 -2.03
N VAL A 62 12.38 -0.47 -3.21
CA VAL A 62 11.00 -0.69 -3.71
C VAL A 62 10.22 -1.58 -2.73
N ALA A 63 10.80 -2.69 -2.27
CA ALA A 63 10.16 -3.59 -1.33
C ALA A 63 9.85 -2.91 0.02
N ALA A 64 10.82 -2.15 0.56
CA ALA A 64 10.65 -1.40 1.79
C ALA A 64 9.54 -0.34 1.66
N ALA A 65 9.50 0.40 0.54
CA ALA A 65 8.44 1.38 0.30
C ALA A 65 7.05 0.73 0.25
N GLY A 66 6.93 -0.49 -0.29
CA GLY A 66 5.69 -1.28 -0.22
C GLY A 66 5.25 -1.62 1.21
N GLN A 67 6.20 -1.91 2.11
CA GLN A 67 5.90 -2.13 3.53
C GLN A 67 5.42 -0.85 4.22
N VAL A 68 6.08 0.29 3.96
CA VAL A 68 5.65 1.60 4.49
C VAL A 68 4.22 1.91 4.05
N ARG A 69 3.89 1.69 2.77
CA ARG A 69 2.54 1.87 2.23
C ARG A 69 1.50 1.04 2.98
N GLN A 70 1.80 -0.23 3.24
CA GLN A 70 0.92 -1.13 3.99
C GLN A 70 0.68 -0.61 5.42
N MET A 71 1.74 -0.21 6.13
CA MET A 71 1.63 0.33 7.49
C MET A 71 0.77 1.60 7.54
N VAL A 72 0.90 2.50 6.56
CA VAL A 72 0.10 3.73 6.49
C VAL A 72 -1.37 3.44 6.17
N ALA A 73 -1.65 2.48 5.29
CA ALA A 73 -3.02 2.04 5.00
C ALA A 73 -3.69 1.40 6.23
N GLU A 74 -2.96 0.61 7.01
CA GLU A 74 -3.45 0.05 8.28
C GLU A 74 -3.70 1.15 9.31
N ALA A 75 -2.82 2.15 9.41
CA ALA A 75 -3.04 3.32 10.26
C ALA A 75 -4.30 4.09 9.85
N HIS A 76 -4.56 4.26 8.56
CA HIS A 76 -5.81 4.85 8.04
C HIS A 76 -7.04 4.08 8.51
N GLN A 77 -7.01 2.76 8.42
CA GLN A 77 -8.11 1.90 8.87
C GLN A 77 -8.33 2.05 10.39
N ALA A 78 -7.26 2.02 11.20
CA ALA A 78 -7.34 2.21 12.64
C ALA A 78 -7.88 3.59 13.06
N LEU A 79 -7.57 4.64 12.28
CA LEU A 79 -8.12 5.98 12.50
C LEU A 79 -9.63 6.04 12.26
N SER A 80 -10.17 5.18 11.38
CA SER A 80 -11.62 5.07 11.17
C SER A 80 -12.34 4.52 12.41
N GLU A 81 -11.71 3.62 13.15
CA GLU A 81 -12.23 3.14 14.44
C GLU A 81 -12.11 4.22 15.52
N THR A 82 -10.95 4.87 15.59
CA THR A 82 -10.70 6.00 16.51
C THR A 82 -11.74 7.10 16.33
N GLN A 83 -12.12 7.41 15.09
CA GLN A 83 -13.16 8.38 14.76
C GLN A 83 -14.51 8.05 15.44
N ARG A 84 -14.90 6.76 15.49
CA ARG A 84 -16.12 6.32 16.17
C ARG A 84 -15.98 6.50 17.68
N GLN A 85 -14.83 6.10 18.25
CA GLN A 85 -14.55 6.21 19.69
C GLN A 85 -14.59 7.65 20.20
N VAL A 86 -14.16 8.63 19.38
CA VAL A 86 -14.16 10.06 19.77
C VAL A 86 -15.48 10.79 19.47
N GLY A 87 -16.52 10.07 19.05
CA GLY A 87 -17.85 10.63 18.78
C GLY A 87 -17.95 11.39 17.46
N LEU A 88 -17.10 11.07 16.48
CA LEU A 88 -17.09 11.67 15.15
C LEU A 88 -17.55 10.71 14.04
N GLY A 89 -17.98 9.48 14.38
CA GLY A 89 -18.29 8.41 13.42
C GLY A 89 -19.42 8.69 12.43
N ALA A 90 -20.27 9.69 12.67
CA ALA A 90 -21.32 10.12 11.74
C ALA A 90 -20.82 11.08 10.64
N ARG A 91 -19.55 11.50 10.69
CA ARG A 91 -18.93 12.38 9.69
C ARG A 91 -18.07 11.56 8.75
N MET A 92 -17.89 12.04 7.52
CA MET A 92 -16.90 11.50 6.61
C MET A 92 -15.76 12.50 6.49
N PHE A 93 -14.54 12.08 6.82
CA PHE A 93 -13.33 12.86 6.56
C PHE A 93 -12.64 12.25 5.33
N GLY A 94 -12.30 13.07 4.35
CA GLY A 94 -11.70 12.61 3.09
C GLY A 94 -12.67 12.34 1.92
N ALA A 95 -13.95 12.77 2.01
CA ALA A 95 -14.96 12.58 0.96
C ALA A 95 -14.77 13.42 -0.33
N GLY A 96 -13.55 13.92 -0.60
CA GLY A 96 -13.20 14.64 -1.83
C GLY A 96 -12.56 13.76 -2.91
N THR A 97 -12.14 12.54 -2.56
CA THR A 97 -11.57 11.56 -3.49
C THR A 97 -12.37 10.27 -3.38
N GLU A 98 -13.14 9.93 -4.42
CA GLU A 98 -13.79 8.62 -4.50
C GLU A 98 -12.70 7.55 -4.50
N LYS A 99 -12.49 6.89 -3.36
CA LYS A 99 -11.67 5.67 -3.32
C LYS A 99 -12.35 4.63 -4.22
N PRO A 100 -11.65 4.04 -5.21
CA PRO A 100 -12.18 2.90 -5.93
C PRO A 100 -12.58 1.84 -4.91
N LYS A 101 -13.80 1.32 -5.01
CA LYS A 101 -14.29 0.27 -4.11
C LYS A 101 -13.39 -0.95 -4.28
N GLY A 102 -12.41 -1.11 -3.41
CA GLY A 102 -11.66 -2.35 -3.29
C GLY A 102 -12.67 -3.43 -2.90
N GLN A 103 -12.98 -4.34 -3.82
CA GLN A 103 -13.59 -5.60 -3.42
C GLN A 103 -12.65 -6.21 -2.39
N SER A 104 -13.08 -6.23 -1.14
CA SER A 104 -12.51 -7.14 -0.16
C SER A 104 -12.55 -8.51 -0.83
N VAL A 105 -11.39 -9.03 -1.19
CA VAL A 105 -11.28 -10.42 -1.61
C VAL A 105 -11.54 -11.20 -0.34
N THR A 106 -12.81 -11.50 -0.07
CA THR A 106 -13.16 -12.53 0.90
C THR A 106 -12.48 -13.79 0.42
N ASN A 107 -11.68 -14.36 1.29
CA ASN A 107 -10.81 -15.49 0.98
C ASN A 107 -11.65 -16.76 0.91
N ASP A 108 -12.64 -16.80 0.01
CA ASP A 108 -13.55 -17.94 -0.22
C ASP A 108 -12.86 -19.06 -1.02
N ARG A 109 -11.58 -18.87 -1.39
CA ARG A 109 -10.77 -19.88 -2.10
C ARG A 109 -10.37 -21.08 -1.23
N ASN A 110 -10.48 -20.99 0.09
CA ASN A 110 -10.15 -22.12 0.97
C ASN A 110 -11.25 -23.18 1.03
N ALA A 111 -12.52 -22.82 0.79
CA ALA A 111 -13.63 -23.78 0.84
C ALA A 111 -13.68 -24.72 -0.38
N ALA A 112 -13.21 -24.25 -1.55
CA ALA A 112 -13.20 -25.05 -2.77
C ALA A 112 -12.10 -26.14 -2.77
N ASN A 113 -10.96 -25.86 -2.13
CA ASN A 113 -9.83 -26.78 -2.11
C ASN A 113 -10.03 -27.97 -1.15
N GLU A 114 -10.81 -27.81 -0.08
CA GLU A 114 -11.09 -28.91 0.86
C GLU A 114 -12.04 -29.96 0.27
N ALA A 115 -13.01 -29.54 -0.56
CA ALA A 115 -13.94 -30.45 -1.22
C ALA A 115 -13.26 -31.32 -2.31
N GLU A 116 -12.28 -30.77 -3.03
CA GLU A 116 -11.54 -31.52 -4.06
C GLU A 116 -10.57 -32.55 -3.44
N LEU A 117 -9.95 -32.23 -2.30
CA LEU A 117 -9.08 -33.15 -1.56
C LEU A 117 -9.86 -34.33 -0.94
N GLN A 118 -11.09 -34.11 -0.47
CA GLN A 118 -11.94 -35.17 0.08
C GLN A 118 -12.49 -36.11 -1.00
N THR A 119 -12.75 -35.60 -2.21
CA THR A 119 -13.26 -36.43 -3.32
C THR A 119 -12.18 -37.34 -3.93
N ARG A 120 -10.92 -36.92 -3.90
CA ARG A 120 -9.78 -37.72 -4.40
C ARG A 120 -9.28 -38.79 -3.42
N ALA A 121 -9.66 -38.72 -2.14
CA ALA A 121 -9.23 -39.69 -1.12
C ALA A 121 -10.12 -40.97 -1.07
N VAL A 122 -11.17 -41.05 -1.89
CA VAL A 122 -12.17 -42.13 -1.87
C VAL A 122 -12.30 -42.85 -3.23
N ALA A 123 -11.34 -42.62 -4.15
CA ALA A 123 -11.22 -43.35 -5.41
C ALA A 123 -9.88 -44.11 -5.45
#